data_AF-A0ABC8TP69-F1
#
_entry.id   AF-A0ABC8TP69-F1
#
_cell.length_a   1.000
_cell.length_b   1.000
_cell.length_c   1.000
_cell.angle_alpha   90.00
_cell.angle_beta   90.00
_cell.angle_gamma   90.00
#
_symmetry.space_group_name_H-M   'P 1'
#
loop_
_entity.id
_entity.type
_entity.pdbx_description
1 polymer ?
#
loop_
_entity_poly.entity_id
_entity_poly.type
_entity_poly.pdbx_seq_one_letter_code
_entity_poly.pdbx_strand_id
1 'polypeptide(L)' 'MCVPYTGSEAWTKSLGYKIRDEWRPWTLNGQVAGYLQGYDNNLTFITIKGSGHTVPEYKPREALAFYTRWLEGEKI' A
#
# COMPACT_ATOMS: atom_id res chain seq x y z
N MET A 1 -13.47 -9.55 11.63
CA MET A 1 -13.64 -9.66 10.16
C MET A 1 -12.26 -9.91 9.55
N CYS A 2 -12.10 -10.89 8.66
CA CYS A 2 -10.81 -11.30 8.09
C CYS A 2 -10.83 -11.07 6.57
N VAL A 3 -10.02 -10.12 6.08
CA VAL A 3 -9.79 -9.89 4.64
C VAL A 3 -8.27 -9.83 4.43
N PRO A 4 -7.62 -10.96 4.12
CA PRO A 4 -6.17 -11.00 3.90
C PRO A 4 -5.77 -10.20 2.66
N TYR A 5 -4.64 -9.50 2.73
CA TYR A 5 -4.19 -8.62 1.63
C TYR A 5 -3.93 -9.38 0.32
N THR A 6 -3.58 -10.66 0.39
CA THR A 6 -3.27 -11.49 -0.79
C THR A 6 -4.46 -11.64 -1.72
N GLY A 7 -5.69 -11.66 -1.18
CA GLY A 7 -6.91 -11.67 -2.00
C GLY A 7 -7.10 -10.34 -2.74
N SER A 8 -6.92 -9.21 -2.06
CA SER A 8 -6.96 -7.88 -2.68
C SER A 8 -5.84 -7.70 -3.71
N GLU A 9 -4.65 -8.23 -3.44
CA GLU A 9 -3.52 -8.20 -4.37
C GLU A 9 -3.83 -8.99 -5.66
N ALA A 10 -4.34 -10.21 -5.52
CA ALA A 10 -4.74 -11.04 -6.66
C ALA A 10 -5.86 -10.37 -7.48
N TRP A 11 -6.84 -9.77 -6.80
CA TRP A 11 -7.92 -9.02 -7.44
C TRP A 11 -7.37 -7.81 -8.21
N THR A 12 -6.50 -7.00 -7.61
CA THR A 12 -5.90 -5.84 -8.30
C THR A 12 -5.07 -6.28 -9.51
N LYS A 13 -4.31 -7.38 -9.42
CA LYS A 13 -3.57 -7.95 -10.57
C LYS A 13 -4.52 -8.40 -11.68
N SER A 14 -5.68 -8.96 -11.34
CA SER A 14 -6.66 -9.46 -12.32
C SER A 14 -7.28 -8.37 -13.19
N LEU A 15 -7.18 -7.08 -12.81
CA LEU A 15 -7.61 -5.95 -13.63
C LEU A 15 -6.81 -5.80 -14.94
N GLY A 16 -5.61 -6.40 -15.02
CA GLY A 16 -4.80 -6.40 -16.24
C GLY A 16 -4.18 -5.03 -16.61
N TYR A 17 -4.16 -4.08 -15.67
CA TYR A 17 -3.55 -2.78 -15.90
C TYR A 17 -2.02 -2.90 -16.00
N LYS A 18 -1.42 -2.08 -16.87
CA LYS A 18 0.04 -2.04 -17.03
C LYS A 18 0.69 -1.58 -15.72
N ILE A 19 1.77 -2.26 -15.33
CA ILE A 19 2.59 -1.87 -14.18
C ILE A 19 3.39 -0.61 -14.56
N ARG A 20 3.33 0.41 -13.69
CA ARG A 20 4.02 1.71 -13.84
C ARG A 20 5.09 1.93 -12.78
N ASP A 21 4.88 1.39 -11.58
CA ASP A 21 5.87 1.36 -10.49
C ASP A 21 5.94 -0.09 -10.03
N GLU A 22 7.06 -0.76 -10.32
CA GLU A 22 7.28 -2.16 -9.99
C GLU A 22 7.16 -2.43 -8.49
N TRP A 23 6.81 -3.66 -8.13
CA TRP A 23 6.68 -4.07 -6.74
C TRP A 23 7.94 -3.72 -5.92
N ARG A 24 7.80 -2.80 -4.98
CA ARG A 24 8.93 -2.29 -4.19
C ARG A 24 8.54 -2.03 -2.74
N PRO A 25 9.50 -2.09 -1.81
CA PRO A 25 9.25 -1.63 -0.46
C PRO A 25 9.03 -0.11 -0.44
N TRP A 26 8.24 0.34 0.54
CA TRP A 26 8.21 1.74 0.94
C TRP A 26 8.67 1.86 2.39
N THR A 27 9.28 3.00 2.70
CA THR A 27 9.99 3.18 3.97
C THR A 27 9.49 4.38 4.74
N LEU A 28 9.50 4.23 6.06
CA LEU A 28 9.26 5.30 7.01
C LEU A 28 10.34 5.22 8.10
N ASN A 29 11.04 6.34 8.36
CA ASN A 29 12.10 6.43 9.37
C ASN A 29 13.17 5.32 9.25
N GLY A 30 13.62 5.03 8.02
CA GLY A 30 14.65 4.03 7.75
C GLY A 30 14.21 2.57 7.91
N GLN A 31 12.91 2.31 8.10
CA GLN A 31 12.35 0.95 8.22
C GLN A 31 11.36 0.67 7.08
N VAL A 32 11.29 -0.58 6.65
CA VAL A 32 10.29 -1.03 5.68
C VAL A 32 8.92 -1.02 6.34
N ALA A 33 8.05 -0.12 5.88
CA ALA A 33 6.69 0.05 6.37
C ALA A 33 5.68 -0.80 5.58
N GLY A 34 6.08 -1.32 4.41
CA GLY A 34 5.31 -2.27 3.60
C GLY A 34 5.83 -2.30 2.17
N TYR A 35 4.99 -2.78 1.26
CA TYR A 35 5.26 -2.85 -0.17
C TYR A 35 4.13 -2.22 -0.97
N LEU A 36 4.45 -1.72 -2.16
CA LEU A 36 3.47 -1.18 -3.08
C LEU A 36 3.79 -1.56 -4.53
N GLN A 37 2.77 -1.49 -5.38
CA GLN A 37 2.89 -1.57 -6.84
C GLN A 37 1.92 -0.58 -7.47
N GLY A 38 2.45 0.26 -8.37
CA GLY A 38 1.68 1.24 -9.12
C GLY A 38 1.26 0.69 -10.47
N TYR A 39 0.02 0.95 -10.85
CA TYR A 39 -0.58 0.55 -12.12
C TYR A 39 -1.02 1.79 -12.92
N ASP A 40 -1.39 1.58 -14.17
CA ASP A 40 -2.18 2.55 -14.93
C ASP A 40 -3.50 2.92 -14.22
N ASN A 41 -4.14 4.00 -14.68
CA ASN A 41 -5.39 4.53 -14.13
C ASN A 41 -5.27 5.07 -12.69
N ASN A 42 -4.07 5.54 -12.31
CA ASN A 42 -3.77 6.10 -10.99
C ASN A 42 -4.10 5.13 -9.84
N LEU A 43 -4.03 3.82 -10.09
CA LEU A 43 -4.27 2.79 -9.10
C LEU A 43 -2.94 2.35 -8.48
N THR A 44 -2.88 2.35 -7.14
CA THR A 44 -1.74 1.80 -6.39
C THR A 44 -2.26 0.76 -5.41
N PHE A 45 -1.68 -0.44 -5.45
CA PHE A 45 -1.85 -1.42 -4.38
C PHE A 45 -0.76 -1.20 -3.35
N ILE A 46 -1.12 -1.10 -2.07
CA ILE A 46 -0.17 -0.86 -0.97
C ILE A 46 -0.50 -1.77 0.21
N THR A 47 0.55 -2.27 0.86
CA THR A 47 0.50 -3.03 2.11
C THR A 47 1.15 -2.24 3.23
N ILE A 48 0.72 -2.51 4.47
CA ILE A 48 1.30 -1.95 5.68
C ILE A 48 1.75 -3.12 6.55
N LYS A 49 3.06 -3.23 6.75
CA LYS A 49 3.70 -4.38 7.38
C LYS A 49 3.30 -4.48 8.84
N GLY A 50 2.71 -5.61 9.22
CA GLY A 50 2.34 -5.91 10.61
C GLY A 50 1.07 -5.20 11.09
N SER A 51 0.25 -4.64 10.19
CA SER A 51 -1.09 -4.18 10.54
C SER A 51 -2.13 -5.30 10.43
N GLY A 52 -3.20 -5.19 11.21
CA GLY A 52 -4.42 -5.99 11.05
C GLY A 52 -5.45 -5.34 10.11
N HIS A 53 -6.73 -5.74 10.29
CA HIS A 53 -7.85 -5.24 9.48
C HIS A 53 -8.10 -3.73 9.67
N THR A 54 -8.01 -3.25 10.91
CA THR A 54 -8.10 -1.84 11.29
C THR A 54 -6.71 -1.20 11.27
N VAL A 55 -6.17 -0.97 10.06
CA VAL A 55 -4.77 -0.51 9.89
C VAL A 55 -4.34 0.63 10.83
N PRO A 56 -5.09 1.74 10.98
CA PRO A 56 -4.67 2.84 11.84
C PRO A 56 -4.61 2.49 13.34
N GLU A 57 -5.32 1.44 13.78
CA GLU A 57 -5.27 0.94 15.15
C GLU A 57 -3.95 0.24 15.46
N TYR A 58 -3.46 -0.59 14.52
CA TYR A 58 -2.23 -1.37 14.70
C TYR A 58 -0.96 -0.60 14.31
N LYS A 59 -1.06 0.27 13.31
CA LYS A 59 0.07 0.97 12.67
C LYS A 59 -0.26 2.45 12.41
N PRO A 60 -0.56 3.25 13.46
CA PRO A 60 -1.05 4.62 13.30
C PRO A 60 -0.05 5.55 12.56
N ARG A 61 1.26 5.39 12.79
CA ARG A 61 2.29 6.24 12.15
C ARG A 61 2.41 5.95 10.66
N GLU A 62 2.47 4.68 10.30
CA GLU A 62 2.54 4.23 8.91
C GLU A 62 1.24 4.57 8.17
N ALA A 63 0.09 4.41 8.84
CA ALA A 63 -1.23 4.77 8.33
C ALA A 63 -1.33 6.26 7.99
N LEU A 64 -0.94 7.12 8.92
CA LEU A 64 -0.95 8.56 8.69
C LEU A 64 0.05 8.95 7.59
N ALA A 65 1.26 8.40 7.60
CA ALA A 65 2.29 8.75 6.63
C ALA A 65 1.89 8.44 5.18
N PHE A 66 1.36 7.24 4.89
CA PHE A 66 0.94 6.92 3.52
C PHE A 66 -0.26 7.79 3.11
N TYR A 67 -1.19 8.04 4.03
CA TYR A 67 -2.40 8.81 3.74
C TYR A 67 -2.10 10.28 3.46
N THR A 68 -1.22 10.90 4.25
CA THR A 68 -0.74 12.27 4.03
C THR A 68 -0.03 12.38 2.68
N ARG A 69 0.94 11.48 2.39
CA ARG A 69 1.64 11.48 1.09
C ARG A 69 0.67 11.31 -0.07
N TRP A 70 -0.34 10.45 0.07
CA TRP A 70 -1.36 10.25 -0.95
C TRP A 70 -2.19 11.51 -1.21
N LEU A 71 -2.63 12.21 -0.15
CA LEU A 71 -3.37 13.47 -0.27
C LEU A 71 -2.54 14.58 -0.92
N GLU A 72 -1.25 14.62 -0.64
CA GLU A 72 -0.32 15.64 -1.15
C GLU A 72 0.24 15.30 -2.54
N GLY A 73 -0.05 14.10 -3.07
CA GLY A 73 0.51 13.61 -4.32
C GLY A 73 2.01 13.30 -4.23
N GLU A 74 2.54 13.13 -3.02
CA GLU A 74 3.93 12.77 -2.79
C GLU A 74 4.18 11.28 -3.06
N LYS A 75 5.45 10.95 -3.31
CA LYS A 75 5.86 9.57 -3.52
C LYS A 75 5.82 8.81 -2.19
N ILE A 76 5.06 7.71 -2.16
CA ILE A 76 5.05 6.77 -1.04
C ILE A 76 6.32 5.92 -0.98
#